data_AF-A0A9W6T124-F1
#
_entry.id   AF-A0A9W6T124-F1
#
_cell.length_a   1.000
_cell.length_b   1.000
_cell.length_c   1.000
_cell.angle_alpha   90.00
_cell.angle_beta   90.00
_cell.angle_gamma   90.00
#
_symmetry.space_group_name_H-M   'P 1'
#
loop_
_entity.id
_entity.type
_entity.pdbx_description
1 polymer ?
#
loop_
_entity_poly.entity_id
_entity_poly.type
_entity_poly.pdbx_seq_one_letter_code
_entity_poly.pdbx_strand_id
1 'polypeptide(L)'
;MFSTDGVGDNVCPDDIGIFITDELAAAQDKLIKSKQESAKTNGIFEKPEELGDLNKKLVRGVKKLSLNTNFKSVFSQKLSEMTGQDYVGGKPDDITSVFIYVD
;
A
#
# COMPACT_ATOMS: atom_id res chain seq x y z
N MET A 1 -2.95 10.05 -0.61
CA MET A 1 -2.83 9.01 -1.66
C MET A 1 -4.12 9.03 -2.48
N PHE A 2 -4.01 8.92 -3.80
CA PHE A 2 -5.13 8.68 -4.71
C PHE A 2 -4.91 7.37 -5.45
N SER A 3 -5.96 6.60 -5.71
CA SER A 3 -5.86 5.33 -6.44
C SER A 3 -7.13 5.00 -7.22
N THR A 4 -7.01 4.11 -8.19
CA THR A 4 -8.15 3.49 -8.88
C THR A 4 -8.87 2.49 -7.98
N ASP A 5 -10.09 2.10 -8.36
CA ASP A 5 -10.88 1.05 -7.72
C ASP A 5 -10.16 -0.30 -7.70
N GLY A 6 -9.33 -0.59 -8.71
CA GLY A 6 -8.45 -1.77 -8.71
C GLY A 6 -7.57 -1.92 -7.45
N VAL A 7 -7.27 -0.82 -6.73
CA VAL A 7 -6.66 -0.89 -5.39
C VAL A 7 -7.70 -1.21 -4.32
N GLY A 8 -8.76 -0.40 -4.22
CA GLY A 8 -9.76 -0.48 -3.15
C GLY A 8 -10.62 -1.75 -3.17
N ASP A 9 -10.76 -2.39 -4.33
CA ASP A 9 -11.45 -3.67 -4.48
C ASP A 9 -10.60 -4.84 -3.98
N ASN A 10 -9.29 -4.66 -3.87
CA ASN A 10 -8.38 -5.70 -3.42
C ASN A 10 -7.91 -5.49 -1.99
N VAL A 11 -7.63 -4.25 -1.57
CA VAL A 11 -7.10 -3.96 -0.23
C VAL A 11 -7.91 -2.84 0.40
N CYS A 12 -8.22 -2.97 1.70
CA CYS A 12 -8.98 -1.92 2.38
C CYS A 12 -8.09 -0.70 2.69
N PRO A 13 -8.65 0.51 2.75
CA PRO A 13 -7.87 1.73 3.03
C PRO A 13 -7.09 1.69 4.34
N ASP A 14 -7.63 1.03 5.37
CA ASP A 14 -7.00 0.94 6.69
C ASP A 14 -5.71 0.11 6.63
N ASP A 15 -5.73 -1.03 5.92
CA ASP A 15 -4.55 -1.87 5.70
C ASP A 15 -3.46 -1.12 4.91
N ILE A 16 -3.85 -0.27 3.96
CA ILE A 16 -2.91 0.58 3.21
C ILE A 16 -2.27 1.60 4.15
N GLY A 17 -3.04 2.20 5.07
CA GLY A 17 -2.52 3.12 6.08
C GLY A 17 -1.51 2.46 7.01
N ILE A 18 -1.81 1.24 7.47
CA ILE A 18 -0.89 0.42 8.29
C ILE A 18 0.38 0.12 7.50
N PHE A 19 0.24 -0.37 6.26
CA PHE A 19 1.38 -0.66 5.38
C PHE A 19 2.31 0.57 5.20
N ILE A 20 1.74 1.75 4.92
CA ILE A 20 2.53 2.97 4.74
C ILE A 20 3.27 3.32 6.04
N THR A 21 2.58 3.22 7.18
CA THR A 21 3.17 3.54 8.50
C THR A 21 4.35 2.61 8.82
N ASP A 22 4.18 1.30 8.57
CA ASP A 22 5.24 0.31 8.80
C ASP A 22 6.46 0.55 7.91
N GLU A 23 6.24 0.85 6.63
CA GLU A 23 7.35 1.13 5.70
C GLU A 23 8.09 2.43 6.07
N LEU A 24 7.37 3.46 6.54
CA LEU A 24 7.95 4.70 7.02
C LEU A 24 8.77 4.48 8.30
N ALA A 25 8.24 3.74 9.27
CA ALA A 25 8.97 3.40 10.49
C ALA A 25 10.25 2.60 10.17
N ALA A 26 10.16 1.61 9.26
CA ALA A 26 11.31 0.85 8.81
C ALA A 26 12.36 1.70 8.07
N ALA A 27 11.93 2.73 7.32
CA ALA A 27 12.84 3.67 6.68
C ALA A 27 13.54 4.56 7.71
N GLN A 28 12.80 5.08 8.70
CA GLN A 28 13.35 5.87 9.80
C GLN A 28 14.36 5.06 10.63
N ASP A 29 14.09 3.80 10.94
CA ASP A 29 15.01 2.93 11.66
C ASP A 29 16.32 2.70 10.91
N LYS A 30 16.26 2.56 9.57
CA LYS A 30 17.46 2.45 8.73
C LYS A 30 18.26 3.74 8.74
N LEU A 31 17.58 4.89 8.69
CA LEU A 31 18.20 6.22 8.78
C LEU A 31 18.85 6.43 10.15
N ILE A 32 18.21 6.04 11.26
CA ILE A 32 18.77 6.16 12.61
C ILE A 32 20.00 5.25 12.76
N LYS A 33 19.96 4.03 12.21
CA LYS A 33 21.11 3.12 12.19
C LYS A 33 22.26 3.62 11.31
N SER A 34 21.97 4.34 10.24
CA SER A 34 23.00 4.92 9.35
C SER A 34 23.53 6.28 9.84
N LYS A 35 22.76 7.05 10.62
CA LYS A 35 23.08 8.40 11.11
C LYS A 35 23.63 8.49 12.53
N GLN A 36 24.39 7.49 12.99
CA GLN A 36 25.33 7.75 14.10
C GLN A 36 26.37 8.84 13.76
N GLU A 37 26.45 9.31 12.52
CA GLU A 37 27.16 10.52 12.14
C GLU A 37 26.25 11.47 11.34
N SER A 38 26.04 12.68 11.88
CA SER A 38 25.51 13.88 11.20
C SER A 38 23.99 14.08 11.02
N ALA A 39 23.49 14.95 11.90
CA ALA A 39 22.66 16.14 11.65
C ALA A 39 21.33 16.04 10.86
N LYS A 40 20.26 16.42 11.56
CA LYS A 40 18.98 17.04 11.14
C LYS A 40 18.59 16.84 9.68
N THR A 41 17.53 16.06 9.50
CA THR A 41 16.79 15.99 8.24
C THR A 41 15.37 16.42 8.56
N ASN A 42 14.90 17.48 7.91
CA ASN A 42 13.62 18.10 8.20
C ASN A 42 12.44 17.43 7.47
N GLY A 43 12.58 16.19 6.99
CA GLY A 43 11.52 15.46 6.28
C GLY A 43 11.68 13.95 6.40
N ILE A 44 10.55 13.23 6.32
CA ILE A 44 10.51 11.74 6.39
C ILE A 44 11.16 11.11 5.15
N PHE A 45 11.10 11.79 4.01
CA PHE A 45 11.75 11.38 2.77
C PHE A 45 12.90 12.33 2.45
N GLU A 46 14.09 11.79 2.19
CA GLU A 46 15.25 12.58 1.75
C GLU A 46 15.21 12.85 0.25
N LYS A 47 14.60 11.93 -0.51
CA LYS A 47 14.60 11.95 -1.97
C LYS A 47 13.23 11.54 -2.52
N PRO A 48 12.71 12.21 -3.57
CA PRO A 48 11.42 11.86 -4.19
C PRO A 48 11.31 10.39 -4.63
N GLU A 49 12.43 9.76 -4.96
CA GLU A 49 12.51 8.36 -5.38
C GLU A 49 12.07 7.39 -4.27
N GLU A 50 12.26 7.75 -3.00
CA GLU A 50 11.87 6.91 -1.85
C GLU A 50 10.35 6.77 -1.76
N LEU A 51 9.62 7.87 -1.96
CA LEU A 51 8.16 7.87 -2.05
C LEU A 51 7.68 7.09 -3.28
N GLY A 52 8.39 7.24 -4.40
CA GLY A 52 8.13 6.48 -5.63
C GLY A 52 8.31 4.97 -5.44
N ASP A 53 9.35 4.55 -4.72
CA ASP A 53 9.64 3.14 -4.47
C ASP A 53 8.65 2.52 -3.48
N LEU A 54 8.22 3.27 -2.45
CA LEU A 54 7.12 2.88 -1.58
C LEU A 54 5.83 2.66 -2.39
N ASN A 55 5.47 3.59 -3.27
CA ASN A 55 4.29 3.46 -4.12
C ASN A 55 4.40 2.25 -5.06
N LYS A 56 5.56 2.00 -5.68
CA LYS A 56 5.80 0.79 -6.49
C LYS A 56 5.64 -0.48 -5.66
N LYS A 57 6.10 -0.48 -4.41
CA LYS A 57 5.96 -1.63 -3.50
C LYS A 57 4.48 -1.93 -3.23
N LEU A 58 3.69 -0.89 -2.94
CA LEU A 58 2.24 -1.01 -2.77
C LEU A 58 1.59 -1.58 -4.04
N VAL A 59 1.82 -0.95 -5.21
CA VAL A 59 1.21 -1.38 -6.48
C VAL A 59 1.52 -2.84 -6.81
N ARG A 60 2.77 -3.29 -6.60
CA ARG A 60 3.15 -4.70 -6.79
C ARG A 60 2.44 -5.63 -5.81
N GLY A 61 2.33 -5.23 -4.55
CA GLY A 61 1.60 -5.99 -3.52
C GLY A 61 0.14 -6.17 -3.88
N VAL A 62 -0.54 -5.09 -4.22
CA VAL A 62 -1.95 -5.11 -4.65
C VAL A 62 -2.10 -5.95 -5.93
N LYS A 63 -1.21 -5.83 -6.91
CA LYS A 63 -1.28 -6.65 -8.14
C LYS A 63 -1.13 -8.14 -7.88
N LYS A 64 -0.28 -8.51 -6.92
CA LYS A 64 -0.16 -9.91 -6.49
C LYS A 64 -1.46 -10.41 -5.85
N LEU A 65 -2.08 -9.59 -5.00
CA LEU A 65 -3.34 -9.93 -4.34
C LEU A 65 -4.51 -10.00 -5.33
N SER A 66 -4.55 -9.11 -6.32
CA SER A 66 -5.62 -9.07 -7.32
C SER A 66 -5.67 -10.29 -8.24
N LEU A 67 -4.54 -10.98 -8.41
CA LEU A 67 -4.43 -12.22 -9.17
C LEU A 67 -4.56 -13.48 -8.30
N ASN A 68 -4.69 -13.34 -6.98
CA ASN A 68 -4.77 -14.47 -6.06
C ASN A 68 -6.22 -14.96 -5.92
N THR A 69 -6.51 -16.14 -6.45
CA THR A 69 -7.86 -16.76 -6.38
C THR A 69 -8.27 -17.21 -4.99
N ASN A 70 -7.34 -17.30 -4.04
CA ASN A 70 -7.58 -17.74 -2.66
C ASN A 70 -7.55 -16.57 -1.65
N PHE A 71 -7.53 -15.33 -2.13
CA PHE A 71 -7.49 -14.14 -1.29
C PHE A 71 -8.91 -13.59 -1.08
N LYS A 72 -9.33 -13.36 0.16
CA LYS A 72 -10.60 -12.68 0.46
C LYS A 72 -10.43 -11.18 0.26
N SER A 73 -10.58 -10.72 -0.99
CA SER A 73 -10.49 -9.30 -1.34
C SER A 73 -11.67 -8.50 -0.78
N VAL A 74 -11.54 -7.17 -0.75
CA VAL A 74 -12.65 -6.28 -0.37
C VAL A 74 -13.87 -6.51 -1.27
N PHE A 75 -13.63 -6.70 -2.58
CA PHE A 75 -14.66 -7.00 -3.54
C PHE A 75 -15.35 -8.34 -3.23
N SER A 76 -14.59 -9.42 -3.00
CA SER A 76 -15.19 -10.73 -2.73
C SER A 76 -15.96 -10.74 -1.42
N GLN A 77 -15.48 -10.04 -0.40
CA GLN A 77 -16.17 -9.89 0.89
C GLN A 77 -17.51 -9.15 0.72
N LYS A 78 -17.52 -7.98 0.06
CA LYS A 78 -18.75 -7.24 -0.22
C LYS A 78 -19.75 -8.04 -1.06
N LEU A 79 -19.27 -8.73 -2.09
CA LEU A 79 -20.11 -9.58 -2.91
C LEU A 79 -20.72 -10.73 -2.08
N SER A 80 -19.94 -11.30 -1.16
CA SER A 80 -20.43 -12.33 -0.25
C SER A 80 -21.51 -11.83 0.69
N GLU A 81 -21.32 -10.64 1.25
CA GLU A 81 -22.31 -9.99 2.12
C GLU A 81 -23.62 -9.69 1.38
N MET A 82 -23.55 -9.24 0.13
CA MET A 82 -24.73 -8.88 -0.66
C MET A 82 -25.53 -10.09 -1.15
N THR A 83 -24.88 -11.21 -1.43
CA THR A 83 -25.49 -12.39 -2.07
C THR A 83 -25.78 -13.54 -1.08
N GLY A 84 -25.12 -13.55 0.07
CA GLY A 84 -25.13 -14.66 1.02
C GLY A 84 -24.29 -15.88 0.60
N GLN A 85 -23.57 -15.81 -0.53
CA GLN A 85 -22.67 -16.87 -0.99
C GLN A 85 -21.21 -16.53 -0.64
N ASP A 86 -20.40 -17.50 -0.19
CA ASP A 86 -18.98 -17.24 0.11
C ASP A 86 -18.17 -17.10 -1.19
N TYR A 87 -17.79 -15.87 -1.52
CA TYR A 87 -16.90 -15.54 -2.62
C TYR A 87 -15.48 -15.27 -2.11
N VAL A 88 -14.52 -15.84 -2.83
CA VAL A 88 -13.09 -15.64 -2.62
C VAL A 88 -12.41 -15.34 -3.96
N GLY A 89 -11.33 -14.58 -3.89
CA GLY A 89 -10.51 -14.19 -5.03
C GLY A 89 -10.25 -12.68 -5.03
N GLY A 90 -9.05 -12.31 -5.48
CA GLY A 90 -8.76 -10.96 -5.93
C GLY A 90 -9.61 -10.59 -7.15
N LYS A 91 -9.78 -9.29 -7.39
CA LYS A 91 -10.39 -8.74 -8.61
C LYS A 91 -9.27 -8.29 -9.55
N PRO A 92 -8.95 -9.02 -10.63
CA PRO A 92 -7.94 -8.60 -11.60
C PRO A 92 -8.37 -7.31 -12.27
N ASP A 93 -7.55 -6.27 -12.12
CA ASP A 93 -7.82 -4.93 -12.67
C ASP A 93 -6.53 -4.17 -12.95
N ASP A 94 -6.66 -3.00 -13.58
CA ASP A 94 -5.60 -2.01 -13.70
C ASP A 94 -5.39 -1.28 -12.37
N ILE A 95 -4.16 -1.33 -11.87
CA ILE A 95 -3.80 -0.81 -10.55
C ILE A 95 -2.96 0.43 -10.73
N THR A 96 -3.56 1.59 -10.44
CA THR A 96 -2.89 2.89 -10.50
C THR A 96 -2.99 3.58 -9.15
N SER A 97 -1.88 4.16 -8.69
CA SER A 97 -1.78 4.88 -7.42
C SER A 97 -0.84 6.08 -7.54
N VAL A 98 -1.22 7.19 -6.92
CA VAL A 98 -0.47 8.44 -6.84
C VAL A 98 -0.25 8.79 -5.37
N PHE A 99 1.02 8.93 -5.00
CA PHE A 99 1.43 9.36 -3.67
C PHE A 99 1.81 10.83 -3.69
N ILE A 100 1.34 11.57 -2.70
CA ILE A 100 1.66 12.97 -2.49
C ILE A 100 2.08 13.09 -1.03
N TYR A 101 3.28 13.61 -0.80
CA TYR A 101 3.75 13.99 0.52
C TYR A 101 3.50 15.48 0.69
N VAL A 102 2.92 15.87 1.82
CA VAL A 102 2.66 17.26 2.19
C VAL A 102 3.49 17.54 3.44
N ASP A 103 4.33 18.56 3.35
CA ASP A 103 5.19 19.04 4.45
C ASP A 103 4.42 19.96 5.39
#